data_AF-A0A964YPW3-F1
#
_entry.id   AF-A0A964YPW3-F1
#
_cell.length_a   1.000
_cell.length_b   1.000
_cell.length_c   1.000
_cell.angle_alpha   90.00
_cell.angle_beta   90.00
_cell.angle_gamma   90.00
#
_symmetry.space_group_name_H-M   'P 1'
#
loop_
_entity.id
_entity.type
_entity.pdbx_description
1 polymer ?
#
loop_
_entity_poly.entity_id
_entity_poly.type
_entity_poly.pdbx_seq_one_letter_code
_entity_poly.pdbx_strand_id
1 'polypeptide(L)'
;MDIVYHDLSRMHEVKTFIDEWNNSSNYLEVKTSGSTGEPKIHRLTKGFLKKSAERTLSYFNLTSGMKAGLCLSLSTIAGKMMV
;
A
#
# COMPACT_ATOMS: atom_id res chain seq x y z
N MET A 1 -0.12 -14.66 3.50
CA MET A 1 0.86 -13.57 3.40
C MET A 1 1.63 -13.60 4.70
N ASP A 2 2.92 -13.93 4.65
CA ASP A 2 3.73 -14.03 5.86
C ASP A 2 4.45 -12.69 6.06
N ILE A 3 3.96 -11.89 7.02
CA ILE A 3 4.59 -10.62 7.39
C ILE A 3 5.52 -10.87 8.57
N VAL A 4 6.78 -10.53 8.39
CA VAL A 4 7.80 -10.58 9.45
C VAL A 4 8.05 -9.17 9.95
N TYR A 5 7.82 -8.95 11.25
CA TYR A 5 8.11 -7.68 11.92
C TYR A 5 9.52 -7.74 12.51
N HIS A 6 10.43 -6.93 11.96
CA HIS A 6 11.75 -6.70 12.55
C HIS A 6 11.73 -5.61 13.62
N ASP A 7 10.67 -4.79 13.61
CA ASP A 7 10.36 -3.77 14.60
C ASP A 7 8.82 -3.68 14.73
N LEU A 8 8.33 -3.48 15.95
CA LEU A 8 6.90 -3.44 16.25
C LEU A 8 6.31 -2.03 16.16
N SER A 9 7.13 -0.97 16.04
CA SER A 9 6.68 0.41 16.01
C SER A 9 5.61 0.70 14.94
N ARG A 10 5.68 -0.01 13.81
CA ARG A 10 4.77 0.12 12.67
C ARG A 10 3.74 -1.00 12.54
N MET A 11 3.70 -1.95 13.48
CA MET A 11 2.81 -3.11 13.39
C MET A 11 1.33 -2.69 13.32
N HIS A 12 0.94 -1.68 14.09
CA HIS A 12 -0.44 -1.21 14.08
C HIS A 12 -0.81 -0.58 12.73
N GLU A 13 0.06 0.25 12.16
CA GLU A 13 -0.11 0.88 10.84
C GLU A 13 -0.37 -0.17 9.74
N VAL A 14 0.44 -1.24 9.74
CA VAL A 14 0.32 -2.36 8.78
C VAL A 14 -1.00 -3.11 8.96
N LYS A 15 -1.36 -3.46 10.19
CA LYS A 15 -2.63 -4.15 10.48
C LYS A 15 -3.84 -3.33 10.05
N THR A 16 -3.86 -2.05 10.41
CA THR A 16 -4.94 -1.13 10.01
C THR A 16 -5.07 -1.03 8.49
N PHE A 17 -3.95 -0.96 7.77
CA PHE A 17 -4.01 -0.93 6.31
C PHE A 17 -4.52 -2.24 5.71
N ILE A 18 -4.13 -3.40 6.26
CA ILE A 18 -4.64 -4.71 5.81
C ILE A 18 -6.16 -4.80 6.04
N ASP A 19 -6.65 -4.32 7.17
CA ASP A 19 -8.09 -4.26 7.46
C ASP A 19 -8.80 -3.28 6.50
N GLU A 20 -8.21 -2.12 6.21
CA GLU A 20 -8.71 -1.16 5.22
C GLU A 20 -8.79 -1.79 3.80
N TRP A 21 -7.74 -2.53 3.41
CA TRP A 21 -7.68 -3.21 2.12
C TRP A 21 -8.71 -4.34 2.01
N ASN A 22 -8.98 -5.07 3.10
CA ASN A 22 -9.90 -6.20 3.10
C ASN A 22 -11.36 -5.83 3.43
N ASN A 23 -11.64 -4.57 3.82
CA ASN A 23 -13.01 -4.13 4.07
C ASN A 23 -13.88 -4.12 2.79
N SER A 24 -15.19 -3.90 2.98
CA SER A 24 -16.18 -3.86 1.90
C SER A 24 -16.11 -2.63 0.99
N SER A 25 -15.29 -1.61 1.32
CA SER A 25 -15.11 -0.45 0.45
C SER A 25 -14.45 -0.88 -0.87
N ASN A 26 -14.93 -0.34 -1.99
CA ASN A 26 -14.33 -0.57 -3.31
C ASN A 26 -13.18 0.40 -3.61
N TYR A 27 -12.89 1.36 -2.72
CA TYR A 27 -11.81 2.33 -2.84
C TYR A 27 -10.98 2.47 -1.57
N LEU A 28 -9.78 3.01 -1.73
CA LEU A 28 -8.94 3.53 -0.66
C LEU A 28 -8.87 5.05 -0.77
N GLU A 29 -8.86 5.72 0.38
CA GLU A 29 -8.51 7.12 0.45
C GLU A 29 -6.99 7.27 0.56
N VAL A 30 -6.43 8.05 -0.35
CA VAL A 30 -4.99 8.23 -0.48
C VAL A 30 -4.68 9.72 -0.44
N LYS A 31 -3.70 10.07 0.40
CA LYS A 31 -3.20 11.43 0.53
C LYS A 31 -1.97 11.57 -0.36
N THR A 32 -1.96 12.58 -1.21
CA THR A 32 -0.73 12.98 -1.93
C THR A 32 -0.04 14.08 -1.15
N SER A 33 1.29 14.08 -1.15
CA SER A 33 2.10 15.04 -0.39
C SER A 33 1.99 16.47 -0.90
N GLY A 34 1.37 16.72 -2.06
CA GLY A 34 1.14 18.04 -2.62
C GLY A 34 2.42 18.87 -2.71
N SER A 35 3.17 18.77 -3.81
CA SER A 35 4.44 19.50 -3.98
C SER A 35 4.33 21.03 -3.89
N THR A 36 3.13 21.60 -3.91
CA THR A 36 2.85 23.04 -3.98
C THR A 36 1.65 23.50 -3.13
N GLY A 37 1.13 22.69 -2.19
CA GLY A 37 0.00 23.13 -1.36
C GLY A 37 -0.66 22.07 -0.48
N GLU A 38 -1.83 22.40 0.07
CA GLU A 38 -2.64 21.56 0.97
C GLU A 38 -2.84 20.14 0.41
N PRO A 39 -2.58 19.09 1.22
CA PRO A 39 -2.68 17.72 0.76
C PRO A 39 -4.07 17.38 0.21
N LYS A 40 -4.09 16.79 -0.98
CA LYS A 40 -5.34 16.37 -1.62
C LYS A 40 -5.64 14.92 -1.30
N ILE A 41 -6.89 14.67 -0.92
CA ILE A 41 -7.44 13.32 -0.75
C ILE A 41 -7.96 12.85 -2.10
N HIS A 42 -7.48 11.69 -2.55
CA HIS A 42 -7.97 11.01 -3.73
C HIS A 42 -8.59 9.68 -3.34
N ARG A 43 -9.66 9.30 -4.04
CA ARG A 43 -10.24 7.95 -3.94
C ARG A 43 -9.76 7.12 -5.11
N LEU A 44 -9.00 6.08 -4.82
CA LEU A 44 -8.53 5.13 -5.82
C LEU A 44 -9.25 3.80 -5.63
N THR A 45 -9.82 3.25 -6.70
CA THR A 45 -10.51 1.96 -6.61
C THR A 45 -9.51 0.84 -6.35
N LYS A 46 -9.88 -0.15 -5.53
CA LYS A 46 -9.04 -1.33 -5.26
C LYS A 46 -8.72 -2.09 -6.56
N GLY A 47 -9.64 -2.09 -7.53
CA GLY A 47 -9.41 -2.65 -8.86
C GLY A 47 -8.32 -1.91 -9.66
N PHE A 48 -8.26 -0.58 -9.58
CA PHE A 48 -7.18 0.20 -10.19
C PHE A 48 -5.83 -0.10 -9.54
N LEU A 49 -5.79 -0.11 -8.20
CA LEU A 49 -4.58 -0.40 -7.44
C LEU A 49 -4.06 -1.82 -7.73
N LYS A 50 -4.97 -2.81 -7.79
CA LYS A 50 -4.62 -4.19 -8.17
C LYS A 50 -3.96 -4.27 -9.55
N LYS A 51 -4.53 -3.60 -10.57
CA LYS A 51 -3.92 -3.54 -11.91
C LYS A 51 -2.55 -2.88 -11.91
N SER A 52 -2.34 -1.86 -11.07
CA SER A 52 -1.03 -1.23 -10.90
C SER A 52 -0.03 -2.21 -10.27
N ALA A 53 -0.43 -2.93 -9.24
CA ALA A 53 0.41 -3.95 -8.60
C ALA A 53 0.76 -5.08 -9.57
N GLU A 54 -0.18 -5.58 -10.37
CA GLU A 54 0.04 -6.60 -11.40
C GLU A 54 1.10 -6.17 -12.42
N ARG A 55 1.09 -4.90 -12.86
CA ARG A 55 2.12 -4.34 -13.74
C ARG A 55 3.50 -4.32 -13.06
N THR A 56 3.57 -3.90 -11.80
CA THR A 56 4.82 -3.90 -11.03
C THR A 56 5.38 -5.31 -10.87
N LEU A 57 4.53 -6.27 -10.50
CA LEU A 57 4.90 -7.68 -10.37
C LEU A 57 5.46 -8.23 -11.69
N SER A 58 4.78 -7.96 -12.82
CA SER A 58 5.23 -8.38 -14.15
C SER A 58 6.53 -7.71 -14.57
N TYR A 59 6.70 -6.41 -14.32
CA TYR A 59 7.89 -5.66 -14.72
C TYR A 59 9.16 -6.16 -14.00
N PHE A 60 9.05 -6.44 -12.70
CA PHE A 60 10.17 -6.89 -11.88
C PHE A 60 10.27 -8.43 -11.77
N ASN A 61 9.41 -9.18 -12.47
CA ASN A 61 9.30 -10.64 -12.36
C ASN A 61 9.17 -11.13 -10.91
N LEU A 62 8.37 -10.42 -10.10
CA LEU A 62 8.14 -10.78 -8.70
C LEU A 62 7.15 -11.92 -8.60
N THR A 63 7.52 -12.97 -7.89
CA THR A 63 6.74 -14.19 -7.72
C THR A 63 6.43 -14.47 -6.25
N SER A 64 5.47 -15.37 -6.02
CA SER A 64 5.10 -15.78 -4.66
C SER A 64 6.30 -16.36 -3.91
N GLY A 65 6.47 -15.96 -2.65
CA GLY A 65 7.58 -16.38 -1.79
C GLY A 65 8.78 -15.41 -1.80
N MET A 66 8.86 -14.49 -2.76
CA MET A 66 9.82 -13.39 -2.70
C MET A 66 9.45 -12.42 -1.56
N LYS A 67 10.48 -11.87 -0.90
CA LYS A 67 10.33 -10.94 0.21
C LYS A 67 10.61 -9.52 -0.25
N ALA A 68 9.76 -8.58 0.13
CA ALA A 68 9.95 -7.15 -0.06
C ALA A 68 9.95 -6.44 1.31
N GLY A 69 10.84 -5.46 1.48
CA GLY A 69 10.88 -4.63 2.69
C GLY A 69 9.94 -3.44 2.58
N LEU A 70 9.11 -3.19 3.59
CA LEU A 70 8.25 -2.01 3.66
C LEU A 70 9.07 -0.77 4.07
N CYS A 71 9.76 -0.16 3.11
CA CYS A 71 10.65 0.99 3.34
C CYS A 71 9.95 2.35 3.35
N LEU A 72 8.67 2.41 2.99
CA LEU A 72 7.89 3.65 2.88
C LEU A 72 6.73 3.67 3.88
N SER A 73 6.27 4.87 4.26
CA SER A 73 5.13 5.06 5.17
C SER A 73 3.79 4.77 4.46
N LEU A 74 2.88 4.06 5.15
CA LEU A 74 1.52 3.76 4.69
C LEU A 74 0.59 4.98 4.77
N SER A 75 1.08 6.10 5.31
CA SER A 75 0.41 7.42 5.19
C SER A 75 0.36 7.93 3.75
N THR A 76 1.17 7.36 2.85
CA THR A 76 1.29 7.75 1.44
C THR A 76 0.88 6.60 0.52
N ILE A 77 0.47 6.93 -0.70
CA ILE A 77 0.17 5.92 -1.72
C ILE A 77 1.37 5.02 -2.04
N ALA A 78 2.59 5.56 -1.99
CA ALA A 78 3.79 4.79 -2.30
C ALA A 78 4.00 3.65 -1.30
N GLY A 79 3.82 3.90 0.00
CA GLY A 79 3.87 2.84 1.00
C GLY A 79 2.69 1.88 0.90
N LYS A 80 1.46 2.38 0.69
CA LYS A 80 0.28 1.52 0.54
C LYS A 80 0.41 0.52 -0.61
N MET A 81 1.10 0.87 -1.69
CA MET A 81 1.34 -0.02 -2.83
C MET A 81 2.40 -1.11 -2.60
N MET A 82 3.14 -1.06 -1.49
CA MET A 82 4.16 -2.06 -1.16
C MET A 82 3.61 -3.26 -0.36
N VAL A 83 2.39 -3.14 0.18
CA VAL A 83 1.72 -4.16 1.01
C VAL A 83 0.63 -4.84 0.19
#